data_AF-A0A5B0SGK2-F1
#
_entry.id   AF-A0A5B0SGK2-F1
#
_cell.length_a   1.000
_cell.length_b   1.000
_cell.length_c   1.000
_cell.angle_alpha   90.00
_cell.angle_beta   90.00
_cell.angle_gamma   90.00
#
_symmetry.space_group_name_H-M   'P 1'
#
loop_
_entity.id
_entity.type
_entity.pdbx_description
1 polymer ?
#
loop_
_entity_poly.entity_id
_entity_poly.type
_entity_poly.pdbx_seq_one_letter_code
_entity_poly.pdbx_strand_id
1 'polypeptide(L)' 'MVFRHYDASIKIATVRMSLQNHTQSFIRHSLGVTVSRQSFDRWISLFRETQRVIRDPQEYATRG' A
#
# COMPACT_ATOMS: atom_id res chain seq x y z
N MET A 1 -14.63 -13.31 -2.84
CA MET A 1 -13.53 -12.33 -2.61
C MET A 1 -12.46 -13.03 -1.80
N VAL A 2 -11.26 -13.25 -2.35
CA VAL A 2 -10.15 -13.89 -1.63
C VAL A 2 -9.37 -12.79 -0.91
N PHE A 3 -9.40 -12.77 0.42
CA PHE A 3 -8.55 -11.87 1.20
C PHE A 3 -7.13 -12.43 1.20
N ARG A 4 -6.25 -11.84 0.37
CA ARG A 4 -4.80 -12.07 0.50
C ARG A 4 -4.28 -11.22 1.63
N HIS A 5 -3.64 -11.87 2.60
CA HIS A 5 -2.90 -11.17 3.64
C HIS A 5 -1.65 -10.56 2.97
N TYR A 6 -1.60 -9.24 2.90
CA TYR A 6 -0.41 -8.52 2.46
C TYR A 6 0.27 -7.97 3.69
N ASP A 7 1.58 -8.17 3.76
CA ASP A 7 2.40 -7.61 4.82
C ASP A 7 2.25 -6.08 4.88
N ALA A 8 2.30 -5.52 6.09
CA ALA A 8 2.19 -4.08 6.28
C ALA A 8 3.28 -3.32 5.51
N SER A 9 4.48 -3.89 5.38
CA SER A 9 5.57 -3.30 4.58
C SER A 9 5.19 -3.16 3.10
N ILE A 10 4.47 -4.11 2.53
CA ILE A 10 3.99 -4.06 1.13
C ILE A 10 2.95 -2.95 0.97
N LYS A 11 2.01 -2.82 1.93
CA LYS A 11 1.01 -1.74 1.94
C LYS A 11 1.70 -0.37 1.98
N ILE A 12 2.64 -0.18 2.92
CA ILE A 12 3.38 1.08 3.09
C ILE A 12 4.17 1.42 1.83
N ALA A 13 4.94 0.48 1.29
CA ALA A 13 5.76 0.72 0.11
C ALA A 13 4.90 1.06 -1.11
N THR A 14 3.76 0.38 -1.29
CA THR A 14 2.79 0.68 -2.35
C THR A 14 2.28 2.12 -2.26
N VAL A 15 1.88 2.56 -1.06
CA VAL A 15 1.38 3.92 -0.87
C VAL A 15 2.51 4.96 -1.03
N ARG A 16 3.71 4.72 -0.49
CA ARG A 16 4.87 5.62 -0.66
C ARG A 16 5.28 5.78 -2.11
N MET A 17 5.29 4.71 -2.90
CA MET A 17 5.61 4.78 -4.32
C MET A 17 4.49 5.44 -5.12
N SER A 18 3.22 5.24 -4.73
CA SER A 18 2.08 5.91 -5.34
C SER A 18 2.12 7.43 -5.10
N LEU A 19 2.55 7.88 -3.91
CA LEU A 19 2.75 9.31 -3.62
C LEU A 19 3.86 9.94 -4.47
N GLN A 20 4.86 9.14 -4.85
CA GLN A 20 5.91 9.53 -5.80
C GLN A 20 5.45 9.49 -7.27
N ASN A 21 4.14 9.35 -7.53
CA ASN A 21 3.55 9.25 -8.86
C ASN A 21 4.04 8.03 -9.67
N HIS A 22 4.53 6.98 -9.02
CA HIS A 22 4.83 5.75 -9.73
C HIS A 22 3.56 5.01 -10.16
N THR A 23 3.62 4.39 -11.33
CA THR A 23 2.52 3.61 -11.87
C THR A 23 2.40 2.26 -11.14
N GLN A 24 1.19 1.70 -11.11
CA GLN A 24 0.94 0.38 -10.51
C GLN A 24 1.84 -0.72 -11.08
N SER A 25 2.15 -0.65 -12.38
CA SER A 25 3.05 -1.62 -13.03
C SER A 25 4.45 -1.55 -12.43
N PHE A 26 4.99 -0.35 -12.28
CA PHE A 26 6.30 -0.13 -11.67
C PHE A 26 6.33 -0.61 -10.21
N ILE A 27 5.28 -0.34 -9.44
CA ILE A 27 5.17 -0.75 -8.04
C ILE A 27 5.14 -2.27 -7.91
N ARG A 28 4.36 -2.96 -8.76
CA ARG A 28 4.32 -4.43 -8.79
C ARG A 28 5.69 -5.03 -9.13
N HIS A 29 6.37 -4.44 -10.12
CA HIS A 29 7.71 -4.87 -10.50
C HIS A 29 8.71 -4.64 -9.38
N SER A 30 8.67 -3.47 -8.73
CA SER A 30 9.58 -3.11 -7.64
C SER A 30 9.36 -3.91 -6.36
N LEU A 31 8.11 -4.31 -6.06
CA LEU A 31 7.80 -5.08 -4.86
C LEU A 31 7.81 -6.59 -5.09
N GLY A 32 7.93 -7.04 -6.35
CA GLY A 32 7.86 -8.46 -6.71
C GLY A 32 6.51 -9.12 -6.39
N VAL A 33 5.45 -8.33 -6.14
CA VAL A 33 4.13 -8.83 -5.76
C VAL A 33 3.05 -8.36 -6.72
N THR A 34 2.13 -9.28 -7.04
CA THR A 34 0.95 -8.96 -7.85
C THR A 34 -0.16 -8.40 -6.96
N VAL A 35 -0.09 -7.11 -6.65
CA VAL A 35 -1.18 -6.41 -5.94
C VAL A 35 -2.32 -6.12 -6.92
N SER A 36 -3.53 -6.59 -6.60
CA SER A 36 -4.71 -6.32 -7.43
C SER A 36 -5.05 -4.82 -7.45
N ARG A 37 -5.60 -4.33 -8.56
CA ARG A 37 -6.02 -2.93 -8.72
C ARG A 37 -7.00 -2.51 -7.62
N GLN A 38 -7.88 -3.42 -7.19
CA GLN A 38 -8.85 -3.17 -6.13
C GLN A 38 -8.18 -2.99 -4.76
N SER A 39 -7.14 -3.78 -4.45
CA SER A 39 -6.36 -3.62 -3.22
C SER A 39 -5.58 -2.31 -3.24
N PHE A 40 -5.00 -1.97 -4.39
CA PHE A 40 -4.28 -0.70 -4.58
C PHE A 40 -5.21 0.50 -4.34
N ASP A 41 -6.36 0.52 -5.01
CA ASP A 41 -7.33 1.61 -4.88
C ASP A 41 -7.84 1.76 -3.43
N ARG A 42 -8.11 0.64 -2.77
CA ARG A 42 -8.50 0.62 -1.35
C ARG A 42 -7.40 1.21 -0.45
N TRP A 43 -6.12 0.85 -0.67
CA TRP A 43 -5.03 1.39 0.15
C TRP A 43 -4.80 2.88 -0.08
N ILE A 44 -4.95 3.37 -1.31
CA ILE A 44 -4.85 4.80 -1.62
C ILE A 44 -6.04 5.58 -1.07
N SER A 45 -7.25 5.05 -1.18
CA SER A 45 -8.45 5.67 -0.61
C SER A 45 -8.36 5.74 0.92
N LEU A 46 -7.97 4.64 1.58
CA LEU A 46 -7.71 4.63 3.02
C LEU A 46 -6.60 5.62 3.41
N PHE A 47 -5.54 5.72 2.61
CA PHE A 47 -4.48 6.69 2.85
C PHE A 47 -4.98 8.14 2.74
N ARG A 48 -5.79 8.46 1.73
CA ARG A 48 -6.39 9.79 1.55
C ARG A 48 -7.34 10.14 2.69
N GLU A 49 -8.12 9.17 3.16
CA GLU A 49 -9.07 9.36 4.26
C GLU A 49 -8.38 9.51 5.61
N THR A 50 -7.35 8.70 5.87
CA THR A 50 -6.70 8.72 7.18
C THR A 50 -5.58 9.76 7.27
N GLN A 51 -4.86 10.06 6.18
CA GLN A 51 -3.60 10.85 6.11
C GLN A 51 -2.54 10.52 7.19
N ARG A 52 -2.77 9.52 8.03
CA ARG A 52 -2.05 9.19 9.26
C ARG A 52 -1.18 7.95 9.10
N VAL A 53 -1.55 7.05 8.19
CA VAL A 53 -0.90 5.75 7.98
C VAL A 53 0.59 5.85 7.63
N ILE A 54 1.06 6.99 7.11
CA ILE A 54 2.48 7.22 6.77
C ILE A 54 3.17 8.22 7.73
N ARG A 55 2.50 8.72 8.77
CA ARG A 55 3.20 9.56 9.76
C ARG A 55 4.28 8.77 10.49
N ASP A 56 3.97 7.50 10.80
CA ASP A 56 4.93 6.56 11.38
C ASP A 56 4.77 5.19 10.71
N PRO A 57 5.65 4.80 9.78
CA PRO A 57 5.60 3.46 9.18
C PRO A 57 5.75 2.35 10.24
N GLN A 58 6.35 2.65 11.39
CA GLN A 58 6.49 1.75 12.53
C GLN A 58 5.16 1.55 13.29
N GLU A 59 4.36 2.61 13.46
CA GLU A 59 3.02 2.48 14.06
C GLU A 59 2.06 1.69 13.16
N TYR A 60 2.14 1.87 11.84
CA TYR A 60 1.25 1.14 10.93
C TYR A 60 1.57 -0.35 10.87
N ALA A 61 2.84 -0.74 10.91
CA ALA A 61 3.26 -2.14 11.01
C ALA A 61 2.72 -2.81 12.29
N THR A 62 2.53 -2.03 13.36
CA THR A 62 2.04 -2.53 14.66
C THR A 62 0.51 -2.74 14.68
N ARG A 63 -0.24 -2.09 13.79
CA ARG A 63 -1.72 -2.10 13.84
C ARG A 63 -2.40 -3.11 12.91
N GLY A 64 -1.65 -3.83 12.06
CA GLY A 64 -2.15 -4.97 11.26
C GLY A 64 -3.09 -4.62 10.10
#